data_AF-U1RHK3-F1
#
_entry.id   AF-U1RHK3-F1
#
_cell.length_a   1.000
_cell.length_b   1.000
_cell.length_c   1.000
_cell.angle_alpha   90.00
_cell.angle_beta   90.00
_cell.angle_gamma   90.00
#
_symmetry.space_group_name_H-M   'P 1'
#
loop_
_entity.id
_entity.type
_entity.pdbx_description
1 polymer ?
#
loop_
_entity_poly.entity_id
_entity_poly.type
_entity_poly.pdbx_seq_one_letter_code
_entity_poly.pdbx_strand_id
1 'polypeptide(L)'
;MGSIADLLGDQLRAGLAQLVDPDADGEAPDTAQASSVGSSSASPTAAELAREAAMEAVLDEADLEPAHARTELTLRGDLDMDDVSLYAVVARIEREAKVGFSDAQIEGWQTLGDLLDAAATAASQS
;
A
#
# COMPACT_ATOMS: atom_id res chain seq x y z
N MET A 1 23.39 33.91 -27.80
CA MET A 1 23.82 32.70 -27.08
C MET A 1 22.72 32.35 -26.09
N GLY A 2 21.70 31.60 -26.51
CA GLY A 2 20.57 31.21 -25.64
C GLY A 2 20.99 30.12 -24.66
N SER A 3 20.53 30.21 -23.42
CA SER A 3 20.86 29.25 -22.35
C SER A 3 20.02 27.97 -22.51
N ILE A 4 20.55 26.82 -22.07
CA ILE A 4 19.89 25.50 -22.15
C ILE A 4 18.50 25.52 -21.49
N ALA A 5 18.30 26.41 -20.50
CA ALA A 5 17.02 26.62 -19.84
C ALA A 5 15.93 27.19 -20.79
N ASP A 6 16.30 28.02 -21.75
CA ASP A 6 15.39 28.61 -22.73
C ASP A 6 14.89 27.53 -23.71
N LEU A 7 15.80 26.66 -24.18
CA LEU A 7 15.51 25.56 -25.08
C LEU A 7 14.61 24.49 -24.44
N LEU A 8 14.74 24.24 -23.14
CA LEU A 8 13.87 23.34 -22.39
C LEU A 8 12.48 23.95 -22.17
N GLY A 9 12.41 25.26 -21.90
CA GLY A 9 11.16 25.98 -21.73
C GLY A 9 10.29 25.96 -22.99
N ASP A 10 10.90 26.20 -24.15
CA ASP A 10 10.19 26.16 -25.44
C ASP A 10 9.67 24.75 -25.79
N GLN A 11 10.45 23.69 -25.50
CA GLN A 11 10.01 22.31 -25.75
C GLN A 11 8.83 21.90 -24.87
N LEU A 12 8.83 22.28 -23.58
CA LEU A 12 7.68 22.01 -22.70
C LEU A 12 6.44 22.81 -23.13
N ARG A 13 6.61 24.08 -23.50
CA ARG A 13 5.50 24.93 -23.94
C ARG A 13 4.90 24.44 -25.25
N ALA A 14 5.72 24.01 -26.20
CA ALA A 14 5.27 23.40 -27.45
C ALA A 14 4.54 22.05 -27.21
N GLY A 15 5.04 21.22 -26.30
CA GLY A 15 4.40 19.95 -25.93
C GLY A 15 3.03 20.14 -25.27
N LEU A 16 2.90 21.12 -24.36
CA LEU A 16 1.63 21.44 -23.71
C LEU A 16 0.60 22.05 -24.68
N ALA A 17 1.04 22.84 -25.66
CA ALA A 17 0.15 23.40 -26.67
C ALA A 17 -0.45 22.32 -27.61
N GLN A 18 0.23 21.18 -27.81
CA GLN A 18 -0.32 20.05 -28.57
C GLN A 18 -1.38 19.24 -27.81
N LEU A 19 -1.41 19.34 -26.47
CA LEU A 19 -2.37 18.66 -25.60
C LEU A 19 -3.64 19.48 -25.35
N VAL A 20 -3.65 20.76 -25.75
CA VAL A 20 -4.84 21.61 -25.71
C VAL A 20 -5.46 21.58 -27.09
N ASP A 21 -6.35 20.62 -27.30
CA ASP A 21 -7.22 20.56 -28.47
C ASP A 21 -8.36 21.59 -28.30
N PRO A 22 -8.51 22.58 -29.20
CA PRO A 22 -9.62 23.53 -29.17
C PRO A 22 -10.69 23.19 -30.22
N ASP A 23 -11.03 21.92 -30.43
CA ASP A 23 -12.17 21.54 -31.29
C ASP A 23 -13.13 20.62 -30.53
N ALA A 24 -13.89 21.26 -29.63
CA ALA A 24 -15.14 20.70 -29.15
C ALA A 24 -16.21 20.93 -30.21
N ASP A 25 -16.35 20.04 -31.19
CA ASP A 25 -17.62 19.81 -31.88
C ASP A 25 -17.62 18.44 -32.58
N GLY A 26 -18.67 17.65 -32.34
CA GLY A 26 -18.99 16.50 -33.19
C GLY A 26 -18.91 15.11 -32.55
N GLU A 27 -20.06 14.68 -32.03
CA GLU A 27 -20.56 13.30 -32.04
C GLU A 27 -20.01 12.31 -31.00
N ALA A 28 -20.88 11.97 -30.05
CA ALA A 28 -20.72 10.84 -29.16
C ALA A 28 -20.64 9.51 -29.93
N PRO A 29 -19.87 8.55 -29.40
CA PRO A 29 -20.43 7.23 -29.19
C PRO A 29 -20.39 6.87 -27.71
N ASP A 30 -21.53 6.34 -27.27
CA ASP A 30 -21.75 5.62 -26.03
C ASP A 30 -20.52 4.75 -25.68
N THR A 31 -19.68 5.26 -24.79
CA THR A 31 -18.66 4.48 -24.11
C THR A 31 -19.08 4.45 -22.66
N ALA A 32 -19.58 3.28 -22.27
CA ALA A 32 -19.92 2.92 -20.92
C ALA A 32 -18.91 3.51 -19.93
N GLN A 33 -19.46 4.26 -18.98
CA GLN A 33 -18.77 4.80 -17.83
C GLN A 33 -17.85 3.77 -17.18
N ALA A 34 -16.58 4.18 -17.09
CA ALA A 34 -15.84 4.24 -15.85
C ALA A 34 -15.96 3.02 -14.91
N SER A 35 -14.95 2.16 -14.96
CA SER A 35 -14.25 1.87 -13.71
C SER A 35 -12.84 2.39 -13.87
N SER A 36 -12.63 3.53 -13.24
CA SER A 36 -11.37 4.15 -12.91
C SER A 36 -10.31 3.09 -12.60
N VAL A 37 -9.42 2.80 -13.55
CA VAL A 37 -8.02 2.59 -13.19
C VAL A 37 -7.51 3.96 -12.78
N GLY A 38 -7.90 4.35 -11.57
CA GLY A 38 -7.22 5.40 -10.83
C GLY A 38 -5.86 4.85 -10.46
N SER A 39 -4.92 4.88 -11.40
CA SER A 39 -3.55 5.23 -11.04
C SER A 39 -3.58 6.68 -10.60
N SER A 40 -4.23 6.93 -9.47
CA SER A 40 -4.15 8.20 -8.78
C SER A 40 -2.72 8.26 -8.26
N SER A 41 -2.04 9.37 -8.51
CA SER A 41 -0.88 9.81 -7.71
C SER A 41 -1.31 10.10 -6.26
N ALA A 42 -2.07 9.19 -5.65
CA ALA A 42 -2.50 9.24 -4.27
C ALA A 42 -1.38 8.63 -3.44
N SER A 43 -0.98 9.35 -2.39
CA SER A 43 -0.08 8.81 -1.39
C SER A 43 -0.71 7.57 -0.75
N PRO A 44 0.09 6.53 -0.44
CA PRO A 44 -0.42 5.33 0.21
C PRO A 44 -1.13 5.69 1.51
N THR A 45 -2.25 5.02 1.78
CA THR A 45 -3.03 5.24 3.00
C THR A 45 -2.29 4.69 4.22
N ALA A 46 -2.62 5.18 5.42
CA ALA A 46 -2.07 4.65 6.66
C ALA A 46 -2.35 3.13 6.82
N ALA A 47 -3.52 2.69 6.35
CA ALA A 47 -3.91 1.28 6.35
C ALA A 47 -3.02 0.43 5.43
N GLU A 48 -2.74 0.92 4.22
CA GLU A 48 -1.83 0.26 3.27
C GLU A 48 -0.41 0.18 3.81
N LEU A 49 0.10 1.28 4.37
CA LEU A 49 1.43 1.32 5.00
C LEU A 49 1.53 0.38 6.20
N ALA A 50 0.50 0.31 7.04
CA ALA A 50 0.48 -0.61 8.18
C ALA A 50 0.43 -2.07 7.72
N ARG A 51 -0.33 -2.37 6.66
CA ARG A 51 -0.38 -3.72 6.09
C ARG A 51 0.95 -4.11 5.45
N GLU A 52 1.63 -3.18 4.78
CA GLU A 52 2.95 -3.38 4.21
C GLU A 52 4.00 -3.64 5.30
N ALA A 53 4.06 -2.81 6.34
CA ALA A 53 4.96 -2.99 7.48
C ALA A 53 4.71 -4.32 8.21
N ALA A 54 3.44 -4.70 8.38
CA ALA A 54 3.07 -5.98 8.97
C ALA A 54 3.49 -7.17 8.09
N MET A 55 3.30 -7.09 6.78
CA MET A 55 3.76 -8.11 5.86
C MET A 55 5.28 -8.24 5.90
N GLU A 56 6.02 -7.12 5.81
CA GLU A 56 7.48 -7.12 5.87
C GLU A 56 8.00 -7.73 7.17
N ALA A 57 7.41 -7.37 8.31
CA ALA A 57 7.77 -7.92 9.61
C ALA A 57 7.57 -9.44 9.68
N VAL A 58 6.46 -9.95 9.14
CA VAL A 58 6.20 -11.40 9.11
C VAL A 58 7.16 -12.13 8.18
N LEU A 59 7.43 -11.59 6.98
CA LEU A 59 8.35 -12.23 6.03
C LEU A 59 9.76 -12.35 6.60
N ASP A 60 10.23 -11.30 7.28
CA ASP A 60 11.55 -11.25 7.91
C ASP A 60 11.64 -12.23 9.10
N GLU A 61 10.63 -12.26 9.97
CA GLU A 61 10.63 -13.14 11.15
C GLU A 61 10.47 -14.62 10.77
N ALA A 62 9.60 -14.93 9.80
CA ALA A 62 9.31 -16.32 9.39
C ALA A 62 10.26 -16.85 8.30
N ASP A 63 11.27 -16.07 7.88
CA ASP A 63 12.14 -16.35 6.72
C ASP A 63 11.33 -16.80 5.48
N LEU A 64 10.19 -16.12 5.26
CA LEU A 64 9.19 -16.50 4.27
C LEU A 64 9.34 -15.66 3.00
N GLU A 65 9.34 -16.31 1.84
CA GLU A 65 9.29 -15.58 0.57
C GLU A 65 7.89 -14.98 0.33
N PRO A 66 7.79 -13.75 -0.22
CA PRO A 66 6.51 -13.07 -0.45
C PRO A 66 5.58 -13.86 -1.37
N ALA A 67 6.13 -14.68 -2.28
CA ALA A 67 5.35 -15.55 -3.16
C ALA A 67 4.54 -16.61 -2.38
N HIS A 68 4.98 -16.98 -1.17
CA HIS A 68 4.37 -18.00 -0.32
C HIS A 68 3.49 -17.41 0.79
N ALA A 69 3.52 -16.09 1.02
CA ALA A 69 2.67 -15.44 2.01
C ALA A 69 1.19 -15.49 1.58
N ARG A 70 0.42 -16.35 2.26
CA ARG A 70 -1.03 -16.51 2.08
C ARG A 70 -1.74 -16.13 3.36
N THR A 71 -2.88 -15.47 3.23
CA THR A 71 -3.65 -14.95 4.36
C THR A 71 -4.15 -16.05 5.29
N GLU A 72 -4.34 -17.26 4.78
CA GLU A 72 -4.83 -18.41 5.55
C GLU A 72 -3.75 -19.09 6.39
N LEU A 73 -2.47 -18.73 6.21
CA LEU A 73 -1.37 -19.33 6.98
C LEU A 73 -1.56 -19.06 8.46
N THR A 74 -1.51 -20.12 9.25
CA THR A 74 -1.65 -20.05 10.70
C THR A 74 -0.37 -19.52 11.33
N LEU A 75 -0.49 -18.56 12.25
CA LEU A 75 0.66 -17.92 12.91
C LEU A 75 1.49 -18.95 13.69
N ARG A 76 0.82 -19.80 14.48
CA ARG A 76 1.45 -20.82 15.34
C ARG A 76 1.73 -22.16 14.67
N GLY A 77 1.21 -22.39 13.46
CA GLY A 77 1.28 -23.67 12.79
C GLY A 77 2.16 -23.60 11.55
N ASP A 78 1.68 -22.89 10.52
CA ASP A 78 2.36 -22.82 9.23
C ASP A 78 3.57 -21.89 9.27
N LEU A 79 3.49 -20.78 10.02
CA LEU A 79 4.57 -19.81 10.17
C LEU A 79 5.49 -20.11 11.36
N ASP A 80 5.17 -21.13 12.16
CA ASP A 80 5.92 -21.56 13.36
C ASP A 80 6.29 -20.40 14.31
N MET A 81 5.49 -19.34 14.37
CA MET A 81 5.77 -18.21 15.25
C MET A 81 5.48 -18.63 16.68
N ASP A 82 6.46 -18.58 17.57
CA ASP A 82 6.21 -18.66 19.00
C ASP A 82 5.81 -17.28 19.57
N ASP A 83 5.49 -17.23 20.87
CA ASP A 83 5.05 -15.99 21.52
C ASP A 83 6.09 -14.87 21.36
N VAL A 84 7.38 -15.18 21.47
CA VAL A 84 8.45 -14.18 21.32
C VAL A 84 8.49 -13.63 19.90
N SER A 85 8.46 -14.50 18.89
CA SER A 85 8.43 -14.08 17.47
C SER A 85 7.20 -13.26 17.12
N LEU A 86 6.02 -13.62 17.64
CA LEU A 86 4.80 -12.85 17.39
C LEU A 86 4.87 -11.46 18.04
N TYR A 87 5.33 -11.37 19.28
CA TYR A 87 5.50 -10.06 19.93
C TYR A 87 6.61 -9.21 19.29
N ALA A 88 7.64 -9.83 18.69
CA ALA A 88 8.65 -9.11 17.91
C ALA A 88 8.05 -8.47 16.66
N VAL A 89 7.21 -9.21 15.92
CA VAL A 89 6.47 -8.68 14.77
C VAL A 89 5.50 -7.58 15.19
N VAL A 90 4.74 -7.79 16.27
CA VAL A 90 3.81 -6.77 16.80
C VAL A 90 4.56 -5.49 17.16
N ALA A 91 5.66 -5.59 17.91
CA ALA A 91 6.45 -4.41 18.31
C ALA A 91 7.01 -3.65 17.10
N ARG A 92 7.33 -4.35 16.00
CA ARG A 92 7.72 -3.73 14.74
C ARG A 92 6.55 -2.97 14.11
N ILE A 93 5.38 -3.59 14.02
CA ILE A 93 4.16 -2.98 13.47
C ILE A 93 3.76 -1.74 14.27
N GLU A 94 3.69 -1.83 15.60
CA GLU A 94 3.35 -0.69 16.47
C GLU A 94 4.32 0.49 16.28
N ARG A 95 5.62 0.20 16.16
CA ARG A 95 6.63 1.23 15.94
C ARG A 95 6.49 1.91 14.59
N GLU A 96 6.23 1.15 13.53
CA GLU A 96 6.21 1.65 12.15
C GLU A 96 4.87 2.29 11.78
N ALA A 97 3.76 1.66 12.16
CA ALA A 97 2.41 2.16 11.90
C ALA A 97 1.86 3.10 12.99
N LYS A 98 2.57 3.29 14.12
CA LYS A 98 2.16 4.13 15.26
C LYS A 98 0.84 3.72 15.91
N VAL A 99 0.52 2.43 15.83
CA VAL A 99 -0.67 1.81 16.44
C VAL A 99 -0.31 1.08 17.73
N GLY A 100 -1.32 0.62 18.48
CA GLY A 100 -1.13 -0.26 19.64
C GLY A 100 -2.13 -1.40 19.64
N PHE A 101 -1.70 -2.58 20.09
CA PHE A 101 -2.54 -3.76 20.24
C PHE A 101 -2.54 -4.22 21.70
N SER A 102 -3.68 -4.72 22.16
CA SER A 102 -3.75 -5.36 23.48
C SER A 102 -3.37 -6.83 23.41
N ASP A 103 -2.84 -7.39 24.50
CA ASP A 103 -2.47 -8.80 24.61
C ASP A 103 -3.64 -9.72 24.21
N ALA A 104 -4.86 -9.39 24.62
CA ALA A 104 -6.06 -10.16 24.26
C ALA A 104 -6.38 -10.15 22.76
N GLN A 105 -6.03 -9.08 22.03
CA GLN A 105 -6.15 -9.05 20.57
C GLN A 105 -5.08 -9.94 19.94
N ILE A 106 -3.83 -9.83 20.41
CA ILE A 106 -2.69 -10.58 19.88
C ILE A 106 -2.90 -12.09 20.09
N GLU A 107 -3.34 -12.50 21.28
CA GLU A 107 -3.69 -13.89 21.61
C GLU A 107 -4.89 -14.42 20.78
N GLY A 108 -5.74 -13.53 20.28
CA GLY A 108 -6.91 -13.86 19.47
C GLY A 108 -6.61 -14.13 18.00
N TRP A 109 -5.45 -13.72 17.49
CA TRP A 109 -5.08 -13.90 16.08
C TRP A 109 -4.68 -15.34 15.79
N GLN A 110 -5.25 -15.91 14.73
CA GLN A 110 -4.97 -17.29 14.32
C GLN A 110 -4.18 -17.34 13.03
N THR A 111 -4.44 -16.41 12.12
CA THR A 111 -3.93 -16.40 10.76
C THR A 111 -3.16 -15.11 10.45
N LEU A 112 -2.34 -15.17 9.39
CA LEU A 112 -1.71 -13.98 8.81
C LEU A 112 -2.75 -12.92 8.43
N GLY A 113 -3.90 -13.33 7.90
CA GLY A 113 -5.02 -12.44 7.58
C GLY A 113 -5.50 -11.64 8.78
N ASP A 114 -5.70 -12.29 9.94
CA ASP A 114 -6.17 -11.62 11.16
C ASP A 114 -5.21 -10.50 11.60
N LEU A 115 -3.91 -10.78 11.55
CA LEU A 115 -2.85 -9.82 11.89
C LEU A 115 -2.83 -8.63 10.92
N LEU A 116 -2.88 -8.89 9.61
CA LEU A 116 -2.85 -7.85 8.58
C LEU A 116 -4.09 -6.96 8.65
N ASP A 117 -5.27 -7.54 8.84
CA ASP A 117 -6.52 -6.81 8.96
C ASP A 117 -6.58 -6.01 10.26
N ALA A 118 -6.06 -6.55 11.36
CA ALA A 118 -5.94 -5.82 12.62
C ALA A 118 -5.01 -4.61 12.49
N ALA A 119 -3.86 -4.76 11.83
CA ALA A 119 -2.93 -3.65 11.58
C ALA A 119 -3.55 -2.56 10.70
N ALA A 120 -4.20 -2.93 9.60
CA ALA A 120 -4.88 -1.99 8.71
C ALA A 120 -6.03 -1.27 9.43
N THR A 121 -6.82 -1.99 10.22
CA THR A 121 -7.93 -1.44 11.01
C THR A 121 -7.44 -0.47 12.07
N ALA A 122 -6.41 -0.83 12.83
CA ALA A 122 -5.83 0.01 13.86
C ALA A 122 -5.26 1.31 13.27
N ALA A 123 -4.55 1.22 12.14
CA ALA A 123 -3.97 2.38 11.47
C ALA A 123 -5.03 3.29 10.85
N SER A 124 -6.16 2.74 10.41
CA SER A 124 -7.31 3.51 9.91
C SER A 124 -8.03 4.30 11.01
N GLN A 125 -7.87 3.88 12.26
CA GLN A 125 -8.51 4.49 13.44
C GLN A 125 -7.56 5.38 14.25
N SER A 126 -6.28 5.42 13.89
CA SER A 126 -5.23 6.19 14.58
C SER A 126 -5.20 7.67 14.17
#